data_AF-A0A2N3IYD1-F1
#
_entry.id   AF-A0A2N3IYD1-F1
#
_cell.length_a   1.000
_cell.length_b   1.000
_cell.length_c   1.000
_cell.angle_alpha   90.00
_cell.angle_beta   90.00
_cell.angle_gamma   90.00
#
_symmetry.space_group_name_H-M   'P 1'
#
loop_
_entity.id
_entity.type
_entity.pdbx_description
1 polymer ?
#
loop_
_entity_poly.entity_id
_entity_poly.type
_entity_poly.pdbx_seq_one_letter_code
_entity_poly.pdbx_strand_id
1 'polypeptide(L)'
;MLDWFAHRWNDFLNLLYSLLLSLFDMLKDLACFLFEAILSIVHLAISGLGSMLGAMNIIQYFSMLPADVQNIMAIAGVNDASAIIVTAIGVRLILQLIPFTRLGS
;
A
#
# COMPACT_ATOMS: atom_id res chain seq x y z
N MET A 1 -37.11 45.07 -20.94
CA MET A 1 -36.83 45.36 -19.51
C MET A 1 -37.02 44.13 -18.63
N LEU A 2 -38.08 43.33 -18.82
CA LEU A 2 -38.29 42.07 -18.11
C LEU A 2 -37.20 41.01 -18.41
N ASP A 3 -36.68 40.94 -19.64
CA ASP A 3 -35.63 39.96 -19.99
C ASP A 3 -34.32 40.18 -19.23
N TRP A 4 -33.91 41.45 -19.04
CA TRP A 4 -32.74 41.79 -18.24
C TRP A 4 -32.91 41.37 -16.77
N PHE A 5 -34.12 41.54 -16.23
CA PHE A 5 -34.43 41.13 -14.87
C PHE A 5 -34.45 39.60 -14.74
N ALA A 6 -35.02 38.89 -15.72
CA ALA A 6 -35.06 37.43 -15.77
C ALA A 6 -33.64 36.83 -15.87
N HIS A 7 -32.76 37.40 -16.70
CA HIS A 7 -31.36 36.97 -16.80
C HIS A 7 -30.61 37.19 -15.47
N ARG A 8 -30.74 38.38 -14.87
CA ARG A 8 -30.09 38.67 -13.59
C ARG A 8 -30.58 37.76 -12.46
N TRP A 9 -31.87 37.41 -12.46
CA TRP A 9 -32.45 36.49 -11.49
C TRP A 9 -31.96 35.04 -11.68
N ASN A 10 -31.86 34.57 -12.94
CA ASN A 10 -31.28 33.26 -13.23
C ASN A 10 -29.80 33.18 -12.85
N ASP A 11 -29.02 34.23 -13.10
CA ASP A 11 -27.61 34.28 -12.69
C ASP A 11 -27.47 34.19 -11.16
N PHE A 12 -28.38 34.82 -10.42
CA PHE A 12 -28.42 34.74 -8.96
C PHE A 12 -28.77 33.34 -8.46
N LEU A 13 -29.77 32.68 -9.06
CA LEU A 13 -30.13 31.29 -8.72
C LEU A 13 -28.99 30.31 -9.05
N ASN A 14 -28.30 30.52 -10.17
CA ASN A 14 -27.15 29.72 -10.56
C ASN A 14 -25.99 29.89 -9.56
N LEU A 15 -25.71 31.11 -9.11
CA LEU A 15 -24.70 31.37 -8.07
C LEU A 15 -25.06 30.64 -6.78
N LEU A 16 -26.31 30.75 -6.32
CA LEU A 16 -26.77 30.07 -5.09
C LEU A 16 -26.64 28.54 -5.21
N TYR A 17 -27.02 27.97 -6.36
CA TYR A 17 -26.92 26.54 -6.62
C TYR A 17 -25.47 26.07 -6.67
N SER A 18 -24.60 26.79 -7.37
CA SER A 18 -23.16 26.49 -7.42
C SER A 18 -22.49 26.62 -6.05
N LEU A 19 -22.90 27.58 -5.23
CA LEU A 19 -22.39 27.75 -3.86
C LEU A 19 -22.79 26.55 -2.98
N LEU A 20 -24.04 26.13 -3.06
CA LEU A 20 -24.51 24.95 -2.32
C LEU A 20 -23.77 23.67 -2.77
N LEU A 21 -23.58 23.48 -4.07
CA LEU A 21 -22.88 22.33 -4.63
C LEU A 21 -21.40 22.32 -4.21
N SER A 22 -20.74 23.48 -4.27
CA SER A 22 -19.36 23.65 -3.79
C SER A 22 -19.21 23.32 -2.30
N LEU A 23 -20.19 23.70 -1.46
CA LEU A 23 -20.18 23.35 -0.03
C LEU A 23 -20.27 21.83 0.19
N PHE A 24 -21.13 21.14 -0.58
CA PHE A 24 -21.26 19.69 -0.52
C PHE A 24 -20.00 18.96 -1.01
N ASP A 25 -19.36 19.48 -2.06
CA ASP A 25 -18.12 18.90 -2.57
C ASP A 25 -16.97 19.10 -1.58
N MET A 26 -16.88 20.26 -0.92
CA MET A 26 -15.92 20.50 0.17
C MET A 26 -16.10 19.52 1.33
N LEU A 27 -17.35 19.16 1.66
CA LEU A 27 -17.62 18.19 2.74
C LEU A 27 -17.19 16.76 2.35
N LYS A 28 -17.41 16.36 1.09
CA LYS A 28 -16.95 15.06 0.57
C LYS A 28 -15.42 15.01 0.52
N ASP A 29 -14.78 16.11 0.12
CA ASP A 29 -13.32 16.22 0.08
C ASP A 29 -12.71 16.03 1.48
N LEU A 30 -13.32 16.61 2.52
CA LEU A 30 -12.93 16.39 3.91
C LEU A 30 -13.04 14.93 4.34
N ALA A 31 -14.09 14.23 3.91
CA ALA A 31 -14.25 12.80 4.19
C ALA A 31 -13.19 11.95 3.47
N CYS A 32 -12.85 12.29 2.23
CA CYS A 32 -11.76 11.65 1.48
C CYS A 32 -10.40 11.91 2.16
N PHE A 33 -10.14 13.13 2.62
CA PHE A 33 -8.92 13.48 3.34
C PHE A 33 -8.74 12.66 4.62
N LEU A 34 -9.82 12.47 5.40
CA LEU A 34 -9.77 11.63 6.61
C LEU A 34 -9.43 10.17 6.27
N PHE A 35 -10.01 9.64 5.20
CA PHE A 35 -9.73 8.29 4.74
C PHE A 35 -8.27 8.13 4.27
N GLU A 36 -7.76 9.12 3.53
CA GLU A 36 -6.35 9.15 3.11
C GLU A 36 -5.39 9.23 4.30
N ALA A 37 -5.73 10.00 5.35
CA ALA A 37 -4.93 10.07 6.57
C ALA A 37 -4.79 8.69 7.25
N ILE A 38 -5.87 7.90 7.29
CA ILE A 38 -5.83 6.52 7.83
C ILE A 38 -4.94 5.63 6.96
N LEU A 39 -5.10 5.69 5.64
CA LEU A 39 -4.28 4.90 4.72
C LEU A 39 -2.80 5.28 4.78
N SER A 40 -2.48 6.56 4.99
CA SER A 40 -1.10 7.05 5.17
C SER A 40 -0.44 6.45 6.40
N ILE A 41 -1.18 6.32 7.52
CA ILE A 41 -0.69 5.65 8.74
C ILE A 41 -0.39 4.17 8.46
N VAL A 42 -1.28 3.48 7.74
CA VAL A 42 -1.06 2.07 7.35
C VAL A 42 0.17 1.95 6.44
N HIS A 43 0.34 2.86 5.47
CA HIS A 43 1.49 2.88 4.60
C HIS A 43 2.81 3.12 5.37
N LEU A 44 2.80 4.00 6.37
CA LEU A 44 3.93 4.22 7.26
C LEU A 44 4.28 2.96 8.06
N ALA A 45 3.27 2.26 8.59
CA ALA A 45 3.48 1.02 9.35
C ALA A 45 4.08 -0.10 8.46
N ILE A 46 3.55 -0.28 7.25
CA ILE A 46 4.06 -1.27 6.29
C ILE A 46 5.47 -0.91 5.82
N SER A 47 5.75 0.35 5.54
CA SER A 47 7.08 0.82 5.15
C SER A 47 8.10 0.63 6.27
N GLY A 48 7.70 0.90 7.52
CA GLY A 48 8.51 0.64 8.72
C GLY A 48 8.87 -0.84 8.86
N LEU A 49 7.89 -1.75 8.70
CA LEU A 49 8.14 -3.19 8.71
C LEU A 49 9.01 -3.63 7.51
N GLY A 50 8.76 -3.09 6.32
CA GLY A 50 9.58 -3.37 5.13
C GLY A 50 11.05 -2.97 5.32
N SER A 51 11.32 -1.86 6.00
CA SER A 51 12.69 -1.42 6.30
C SER A 51 13.40 -2.37 7.28
N MET A 52 12.69 -2.89 8.28
CA MET A 52 13.23 -3.88 9.22
C MET A 52 13.47 -5.24 8.55
N LEU A 53 12.59 -5.64 7.62
CA LEU A 53 12.76 -6.86 6.82
C LEU A 53 13.87 -6.69 5.75
N GLY A 54 14.14 -5.48 5.28
CA GLY A 54 15.23 -5.16 4.37
C GLY A 54 16.62 -5.48 4.96
N ALA A 55 16.79 -5.34 6.28
CA ALA A 55 18.02 -5.77 6.96
C ALA A 55 18.24 -7.30 6.95
N MET A 56 17.18 -8.07 6.70
CA MET A 56 17.22 -9.52 6.50
C MET A 56 17.29 -9.91 5.01
N ASN A 57 17.62 -8.99 4.11
CA ASN A 57 17.80 -9.32 2.71
C ASN A 57 19.07 -10.16 2.50
N ILE A 58 18.89 -11.47 2.57
CA ILE A 58 19.92 -12.51 2.40
C ILE A 58 20.72 -12.30 1.10
N ILE A 59 20.11 -11.72 0.05
CA ILE A 59 20.76 -11.45 -1.24
C ILE A 59 21.95 -10.48 -1.09
N GLN A 60 21.84 -9.52 -0.17
CA GLN A 60 22.93 -8.57 0.10
C GLN A 60 24.12 -9.27 0.77
N TYR A 61 23.88 -10.27 1.61
CA TYR A 61 24.95 -11.06 2.22
C TYR A 61 25.57 -12.08 1.23
N PHE A 62 24.77 -12.62 0.30
CA PHE A 62 25.28 -13.50 -0.76
C PHE A 62 26.24 -12.77 -1.71
N SER A 63 25.96 -11.51 -2.04
CA SER A 63 26.81 -10.69 -2.90
C SER A 63 28.12 -10.23 -2.23
N MET A 64 28.22 -10.31 -0.91
CA MET A 64 29.45 -10.04 -0.15
C MET A 64 30.41 -11.24 -0.08
N LEU A 65 29.97 -12.45 -0.46
CA LEU A 65 30.83 -13.63 -0.44
C LEU A 65 31.85 -13.61 -1.61
N PRO A 66 33.09 -14.08 -1.41
CA PRO A 66 34.08 -14.23 -2.49
C PRO A 66 33.56 -15.14 -3.62
N ALA A 67 33.92 -14.83 -4.87
CA ALA A 67 33.43 -15.53 -6.07
C ALA A 67 33.69 -17.05 -6.06
N ASP A 68 34.81 -17.49 -5.50
CA ASP A 68 35.14 -18.92 -5.38
C ASP A 68 34.16 -19.67 -4.46
N VAL A 69 33.72 -19.01 -3.38
CA VAL A 69 32.75 -19.58 -2.44
C VAL A 69 31.35 -19.60 -3.06
N GLN A 70 30.99 -18.56 -3.84
CA GLN A 70 29.72 -18.53 -4.57
C GLN A 70 29.62 -19.65 -5.61
N ASN A 71 30.71 -19.95 -6.32
CA ASN A 71 30.75 -21.04 -7.30
C ASN A 71 30.58 -22.42 -6.65
N ILE A 72 31.24 -22.66 -5.51
CA ILE A 72 31.09 -23.91 -4.76
C ILE A 72 29.67 -24.05 -4.21
N MET A 73 29.07 -22.97 -3.70
CA MET A 73 27.67 -22.97 -3.24
C MET A 73 26.67 -23.23 -4.37
N ALA A 74 26.94 -22.73 -5.58
CA ALA A 74 26.11 -22.98 -6.75
C ALA A 74 26.13 -24.46 -7.14
N ILE A 75 27.31 -25.09 -7.16
CA ILE A 75 27.47 -26.52 -7.46
C ILE A 75 26.87 -27.39 -6.34
N ALA A 76 26.99 -26.97 -5.08
CA ALA A 76 26.39 -27.66 -3.93
C ALA A 76 24.86 -27.52 -3.86
N GLY A 77 24.22 -26.75 -4.75
CA GLY A 77 22.76 -26.58 -4.79
C GLY A 77 22.21 -25.72 -3.64
N VAL A 78 23.03 -24.87 -3.02
CA VAL A 78 22.60 -24.00 -1.91
C VAL A 78 21.49 -23.05 -2.35
N ASN A 79 21.53 -22.59 -3.61
CA ASN A 79 20.49 -21.72 -4.16
C ASN A 79 19.13 -22.45 -4.24
N ASP A 80 19.11 -23.67 -4.76
CA ASP A 80 17.89 -24.49 -4.85
C ASP A 80 17.34 -24.85 -3.47
N ALA A 81 18.22 -25.20 -2.53
CA ALA A 81 17.83 -25.45 -1.14
C ALA A 81 17.21 -24.21 -0.49
N SER A 82 17.77 -23.01 -0.73
CA SER A 82 17.22 -21.76 -0.22
C SER A 82 15.84 -21.44 -0.82
N ALA A 83 15.62 -21.70 -2.11
CA ALA A 83 14.34 -21.50 -2.77
C ALA A 83 13.26 -22.44 -2.19
N ILE A 84 13.60 -23.69 -1.89
CA ILE A 84 12.69 -24.64 -1.23
C ILE A 84 12.31 -24.14 0.18
N ILE A 85 13.26 -23.62 0.94
CA ILE A 85 12.99 -23.09 2.30
C ILE A 85 12.09 -21.86 2.22
N VAL A 86 12.38 -20.90 1.33
CA VAL A 86 11.59 -19.68 1.16
C VAL A 86 10.17 -20.01 0.70
N THR A 87 10.02 -20.92 -0.26
CA THR A 87 8.69 -21.35 -0.74
C THR A 87 7.90 -22.07 0.36
N ALA A 88 8.53 -22.93 1.16
CA ALA A 88 7.89 -23.59 2.29
C ALA A 88 7.45 -22.61 3.39
N ILE A 89 8.27 -21.60 3.72
CA ILE A 89 7.89 -20.53 4.66
C ILE A 89 6.74 -19.69 4.07
N GLY A 90 6.78 -19.38 2.78
CA GLY A 90 5.71 -18.67 2.08
C GLY A 90 4.37 -19.41 2.16
N VAL A 91 4.37 -20.71 1.85
CA VAL A 91 3.18 -21.58 2.00
C VAL A 91 2.70 -21.58 3.46
N ARG A 92 3.61 -21.66 4.43
CA ARG A 92 3.27 -21.59 5.86
C ARG A 92 2.56 -20.28 6.22
N LEU A 93 3.04 -19.12 5.75
CA LEU A 93 2.41 -17.83 6.02
C LEU A 93 1.04 -17.70 5.34
N ILE A 94 0.90 -18.20 4.11
CA ILE A 94 -0.38 -18.19 3.39
C ILE A 94 -1.41 -19.07 4.11
N LEU A 95 -1.02 -20.26 4.55
CA LEU A 95 -1.92 -21.16 5.28
C LEU A 95 -2.35 -20.56 6.62
N GLN A 96 -1.47 -19.82 7.31
CA GLN A 96 -1.80 -19.16 8.58
C GLN A 96 -2.86 -18.06 8.47
N LEU A 97 -3.10 -17.51 7.28
CA LEU A 97 -4.23 -16.59 7.02
C LEU A 97 -5.57 -17.34 6.98
N ILE A 98 -5.55 -18.64 6.70
CA ILE A 98 -6.73 -19.50 6.78
C ILE A 98 -6.88 -19.94 8.25
N PRO A 99 -8.03 -19.66 8.90
CA PRO A 99 -8.22 -19.82 10.35
C PRO A 99 -8.05 -21.26 10.88
N PHE A 100 -7.88 -22.25 10.00
CA PHE A 100 -7.71 -23.66 10.35
C PHE A 100 -6.25 -24.10 10.56
N THR A 101 -5.26 -23.22 10.35
CA THR A 101 -3.86 -23.50 10.71
C THR A 101 -3.28 -22.45 11.67
N ARG A 102 -4.14 -21.99 12.60
CA ARG A 102 -3.88 -21.03 13.68
C ARG A 102 -2.41 -21.09 14.11
N LEU A 103 -1.73 -19.93 14.08
CA LEU A 103 -0.45 -19.71 14.76
C LEU A 103 -0.52 -20.41 16.11
N GLY A 104 0.30 -21.46 16.30
CA GLY A 104 0.20 -22.42 17.40
C GLY A 104 -0.07 -21.79 18.77
N SER A 105 -1.36 -21.70 19.08
CA SER A 105 -2.09 -21.60 20.34
C SER A 105 -3.50 -21.13 19.98
#